data_AF-A0A7L1XT21-F1
#
_entry.id   AF-A0A7L1XT21-F1
#
_cell.length_a   1.000
_cell.length_b   1.000
_cell.length_c   1.000
_cell.angle_alpha   90.00
_cell.angle_beta   90.00
_cell.angle_gamma   90.00
#
_symmetry.space_group_name_H-M   'P 1'
#
loop_
_entity.id
_entity.type
_entity.pdbx_description
1 polymer ?
#
loop_
_entity_poly.entity_id
_entity_poly.type
_entity_poly.pdbx_seq_one_letter_code
_entity_poly.pdbx_strand_id
1 'polypeptide(L)'
;DNTLKMEPSKEYLFKYKGTYFVTKDTSPEYLDSLEDFEIRDSDVFLATYPKSGTVWTQNILSLILHEGHRNGTENMDIMDRIPWLEYNDKNMDYANLPSPRALATHLPYYLVPRDLRNKRARVIYVSRNPKDVMVSYYHFSKYMTVLEEIPDFNLLMERFLAGK
;
A
#
# COMPACT_ATOMS: atom_id res chain seq x y z
N ASP A 1 -11.51 2.59 -30.69
CA ASP A 1 -10.09 2.29 -30.57
C ASP A 1 -9.85 1.57 -29.24
N ASN A 2 -9.42 0.30 -29.25
CA ASN A 2 -9.35 -0.54 -28.05
C ASN A 2 -8.19 -0.12 -27.11
N THR A 3 -7.21 0.60 -27.65
CA THR A 3 -6.04 1.13 -26.94
C THR A 3 -6.38 2.19 -25.90
N LEU A 4 -7.37 3.05 -26.15
CA LEU A 4 -7.84 4.05 -25.18
C LEU A 4 -8.48 3.43 -23.93
N LYS A 5 -9.01 2.20 -24.03
CA LYS A 5 -9.54 1.48 -22.88
C LYS A 5 -8.44 0.74 -22.09
N MET A 6 -7.27 0.50 -22.68
CA MET A 6 -6.20 -0.27 -22.03
C MET A 6 -5.30 0.57 -21.12
N GLU A 7 -5.21 1.88 -21.34
CA GLU A 7 -4.52 2.78 -20.42
C GLU A 7 -5.46 3.25 -19.32
N PRO A 8 -5.03 3.27 -18.05
CA PRO A 8 -5.83 3.85 -16.99
C PRO A 8 -5.99 5.36 -17.15
N SER A 9 -7.12 5.89 -16.67
CA SER A 9 -7.41 7.32 -16.73
C SER A 9 -6.42 8.12 -15.88
N LYS A 10 -5.83 9.17 -16.49
CA LYS A 10 -4.92 10.11 -15.82
C LYS A 10 -5.57 10.92 -14.70
N GLU A 11 -6.89 10.97 -14.66
CA GLU A 11 -7.65 11.59 -13.58
C GLU A 11 -7.48 10.82 -12.26
N TYR A 12 -7.42 9.48 -12.34
CA TYR A 12 -7.38 8.60 -11.17
C TYR A 12 -5.98 8.07 -10.88
N LEU A 13 -5.18 7.83 -11.92
CA LEU A 13 -3.87 7.22 -11.80
C LEU A 13 -2.79 8.01 -12.53
N PHE A 14 -1.61 8.13 -11.92
CA PHE A 14 -0.39 8.59 -12.58
C PHE A 14 0.67 7.49 -12.59
N LYS A 15 1.56 7.54 -13.59
CA LYS A 15 2.66 6.59 -13.72
C LYS A 15 3.95 7.21 -13.22
N TYR A 16 4.60 6.56 -12.25
CA TYR A 16 5.86 6.97 -11.66
C TYR A 16 6.85 5.81 -11.64
N LYS A 17 8.03 6.01 -12.24
CA LYS A 17 9.11 5.01 -12.38
C LYS A 17 8.60 3.61 -12.82
N GLY A 18 7.59 3.59 -13.70
CA GLY A 18 7.03 2.36 -14.26
C GLY A 18 5.81 1.78 -13.52
N THR A 19 5.44 2.30 -12.35
CA THR A 19 4.29 1.84 -11.53
C THR A 19 3.15 2.87 -11.54
N TYR A 20 1.90 2.42 -11.49
CA TYR A 20 0.72 3.29 -11.36
C TYR A 20 0.37 3.54 -9.90
N PHE A 21 0.05 4.79 -9.58
CA PHE A 21 -0.33 5.27 -8.25
C PHE A 21 -1.59 6.11 -8.31
N VAL A 22 -2.36 6.12 -7.23
CA VAL A 22 -3.58 6.94 -7.11
C VAL A 22 -3.23 8.41 -6.99
N THR A 23 -3.75 9.23 -7.90
CA THR A 23 -3.43 10.66 -8.00
C THR A 23 -3.79 11.46 -6.75
N LYS A 24 -4.78 10.99 -5.96
CA LYS A 24 -5.25 11.68 -4.75
C LYS A 24 -4.51 11.29 -3.48
N ASP A 25 -3.83 10.15 -3.47
CA ASP A 25 -3.29 9.56 -2.24
C ASP A 25 -1.77 9.82 -2.10
N THR A 26 -1.09 10.18 -3.21
CA THR A 26 0.37 10.39 -3.20
C THR A 26 0.83 11.25 -4.38
N SER A 27 2.09 11.67 -4.37
CA SER A 27 2.71 12.46 -5.45
C SER A 27 4.10 11.93 -5.81
N PRO A 28 4.60 12.19 -7.03
CA PRO A 28 5.98 11.86 -7.40
C PRO A 28 7.02 12.41 -6.42
N GLU A 29 6.84 13.64 -5.95
CA GLU A 29 7.76 14.30 -5.01
C GLU A 29 7.79 13.60 -3.65
N TYR A 30 6.61 13.18 -3.16
CA TYR A 30 6.54 12.41 -1.92
C TYR A 30 7.17 11.03 -2.09
N LEU A 31 6.89 10.33 -3.20
CA LEU A 31 7.51 9.04 -3.52
C LEU A 31 9.04 9.14 -3.65
N ASP A 32 9.56 10.21 -4.24
CA ASP A 32 11.01 10.46 -4.30
C ASP A 32 11.61 10.66 -2.90
N SER A 33 10.89 11.32 -1.99
CA SER A 33 11.35 11.55 -0.61
C SER A 33 11.51 10.27 0.21
N LEU A 34 10.79 9.20 -0.15
CA LEU A 34 10.88 7.90 0.53
C LEU A 34 12.23 7.20 0.33
N GLU A 35 13.02 7.57 -0.69
CA GLU A 35 14.35 6.99 -0.91
C GLU A 35 15.26 7.15 0.33
N ASP A 36 15.12 8.27 1.02
CA ASP A 36 15.89 8.64 2.22
C ASP A 36 15.09 8.47 3.53
N PHE A 37 13.96 7.74 3.50
CA PHE A 37 13.16 7.48 4.70
C PHE A 37 14.01 6.80 5.78
N GLU A 38 14.07 7.40 6.97
CA GLU A 38 14.86 6.89 8.08
C GLU A 38 14.21 5.64 8.69
N ILE A 39 14.92 4.50 8.60
CA ILE A 39 14.51 3.22 9.17
C ILE A 39 15.24 2.95 10.49
N ARG A 40 14.47 2.52 11.48
CA ARG A 40 14.95 2.09 12.79
C ARG A 40 15.09 0.57 12.81
N ASP A 41 16.03 0.05 13.59
CA ASP A 41 16.27 -1.40 13.69
C ASP A 41 15.08 -2.17 14.29
N SER A 42 14.21 -1.47 15.02
CA SER A 42 12.99 -2.00 15.62
C SER A 42 11.78 -1.94 14.68
N ASP A 43 11.89 -1.33 13.50
CA ASP A 43 10.77 -1.21 12.56
C ASP A 43 10.37 -2.57 11.97
N VAL A 44 9.09 -2.67 11.63
CA VAL A 44 8.50 -3.80 10.92
C VAL A 44 7.72 -3.28 9.71
N PHE A 45 8.06 -3.77 8.53
CA PHE A 45 7.35 -3.45 7.29
C PHE A 45 6.43 -4.60 6.89
N LEU A 46 5.15 -4.30 6.73
CA LEU A 46 4.17 -5.19 6.11
C LEU A 46 4.06 -4.86 4.63
N ALA A 47 4.67 -5.68 3.78
CA ALA A 47 4.66 -5.51 2.35
C ALA A 47 3.66 -6.48 1.70
N THR A 48 2.77 -5.97 0.86
CA THR A 48 1.81 -6.82 0.14
C THR A 48 1.53 -6.25 -1.24
N TYR A 49 1.12 -7.08 -2.20
CA TYR A 49 0.39 -6.57 -3.36
C TYR A 49 -1.04 -6.20 -2.91
N PRO A 50 -1.66 -5.11 -3.40
CA PRO A 50 -3.01 -4.74 -3.00
C PRO A 50 -3.98 -5.91 -3.06
N LYS A 51 -4.88 -6.01 -2.08
CA LYS A 51 -5.89 -7.08 -1.95
C LYS A 51 -5.35 -8.48 -1.59
N SER A 52 -4.08 -8.56 -1.18
CA SER A 52 -3.46 -9.82 -0.72
C SER A 52 -3.59 -10.07 0.79
N GLY A 53 -4.40 -9.28 1.53
CA GLY A 53 -4.65 -9.50 2.96
C GLY A 53 -3.96 -8.50 3.90
N THR A 54 -3.66 -7.28 3.42
CA THR A 54 -2.98 -6.26 4.23
C THR A 54 -3.74 -5.90 5.49
N VAL A 55 -5.03 -5.53 5.38
CA VAL A 55 -5.84 -5.14 6.54
C VAL A 55 -5.93 -6.25 7.59
N TRP A 56 -6.05 -7.51 7.15
CA TRP A 56 -6.08 -8.64 8.08
C TRP A 56 -4.74 -8.78 8.83
N THR A 57 -3.64 -8.66 8.11
CA THR A 57 -2.29 -8.76 8.69
C THR A 57 -1.94 -7.55 9.55
N GLN A 58 -2.38 -6.34 9.17
CA GLN A 58 -2.26 -5.13 9.99
C GLN A 58 -2.95 -5.35 11.34
N ASN A 59 -4.17 -5.92 11.36
CA ASN A 59 -4.87 -6.21 12.61
C ASN A 59 -4.12 -7.24 13.47
N ILE A 60 -3.62 -8.33 12.88
CA ILE A 60 -2.83 -9.33 13.61
C ILE A 60 -1.57 -8.68 14.20
N LEU A 61 -0.82 -7.92 13.39
CA LEU A 61 0.41 -7.28 13.82
C LEU A 61 0.16 -6.24 14.92
N SER A 62 -0.91 -5.45 14.78
CA SER A 62 -1.36 -4.48 15.78
C SER A 62 -1.64 -5.16 17.13
N LEU A 63 -2.36 -6.28 17.13
CA LEU A 63 -2.64 -7.04 18.36
C LEU A 63 -1.36 -7.61 18.98
N ILE A 64 -0.38 -8.02 18.18
CA ILE A 64 0.91 -8.51 18.69
C ILE A 64 1.72 -7.38 19.32
N LEU A 65 1.84 -6.24 18.64
CA LEU A 65 2.67 -5.11 19.08
C LEU A 65 2.09 -4.35 20.28
N HIS A 66 0.77 -4.37 20.44
CA HIS A 66 0.07 -3.66 21.51
C HIS A 66 -0.47 -4.59 22.60
N GLU A 67 0.03 -5.83 22.68
CA GLU A 67 -0.39 -6.85 23.65
C GLU A 67 -1.93 -7.00 23.73
N GLY A 68 -2.55 -7.03 22.55
CA GLY A 68 -3.99 -6.95 22.35
C GLY A 68 -4.48 -5.51 22.35
N HIS A 69 -5.51 -5.25 23.17
CA HIS A 69 -6.13 -3.93 23.36
C HIS A 69 -5.78 -3.31 24.72
N ARG A 70 -4.77 -3.83 25.42
CA ARG A 70 -4.44 -3.41 26.78
C ARG A 70 -3.99 -1.95 26.89
N ASN A 71 -3.51 -1.39 25.79
CA ASN A 71 -3.00 -0.02 25.71
C ASN A 71 -4.02 0.98 25.13
N GLY A 72 -5.33 0.69 25.21
CA GLY A 72 -6.39 1.56 24.70
C GLY A 72 -6.43 1.67 23.17
N THR A 73 -5.75 0.75 22.49
CA THR A 73 -5.61 0.80 21.04
C THR A 73 -6.92 0.48 20.35
N GLU A 74 -7.87 -0.23 20.96
CA GLU A 74 -9.18 -0.59 20.40
C GLU A 74 -9.95 0.59 19.78
N ASN A 75 -9.71 1.82 20.26
CA ASN A 75 -10.35 3.04 19.76
C ASN A 75 -9.57 3.75 18.65
N MET A 76 -8.34 3.32 18.36
CA MET A 76 -7.51 3.86 17.27
C MET A 76 -7.83 3.16 15.96
N ASP A 77 -7.95 3.94 14.89
CA ASP A 77 -8.06 3.43 13.53
C ASP A 77 -6.81 2.64 13.13
N ILE A 78 -6.98 1.62 12.28
CA ILE A 78 -5.87 0.74 11.89
C ILE A 78 -4.76 1.50 11.16
N MET A 79 -5.11 2.55 10.40
CA MET A 79 -4.14 3.37 9.69
C MET A 79 -3.37 4.30 10.63
N ASP A 80 -3.88 4.57 11.83
CA ASP A 80 -3.12 5.31 12.85
C ASP A 80 -2.08 4.43 13.55
N ARG A 81 -2.33 3.12 13.59
CA ARG A 81 -1.42 2.15 14.22
C ARG A 81 -0.37 1.64 13.25
N ILE A 82 -0.77 1.33 12.03
CA ILE A 82 0.09 0.78 10.97
C ILE A 82 -0.18 1.57 9.68
N PRO A 83 0.32 2.80 9.57
CA PRO A 83 0.08 3.65 8.42
C PRO A 83 0.74 3.09 7.15
N TRP A 84 0.20 3.50 6.01
CA TRP A 84 0.83 3.26 4.72
C TRP A 84 2.02 4.18 4.54
N LEU A 85 3.14 3.64 4.05
CA LEU A 85 4.35 4.42 3.82
C LEU A 85 4.15 5.41 2.66
N GLU A 86 3.53 4.95 1.56
CA GLU A 86 3.37 5.72 0.33
C GLU A 86 2.14 6.65 0.29
N TYR A 87 1.22 6.52 1.25
CA TYR A 87 -0.03 7.29 1.32
C TYR A 87 -0.13 7.98 2.69
N ASN A 88 0.50 9.14 2.83
CA ASN A 88 0.50 9.91 4.09
C ASN A 88 -0.70 10.88 4.18
N ASP A 89 -1.92 10.35 3.99
CA ASP A 89 -3.14 11.16 3.93
C ASP A 89 -3.40 11.96 5.21
N LYS A 90 -2.90 11.47 6.36
CA LYS A 90 -3.03 12.10 7.67
C LYS A 90 -1.88 13.04 8.03
N ASN A 91 -0.92 13.28 7.13
CA ASN A 91 0.30 14.05 7.39
C ASN A 91 1.01 13.63 8.69
N MET A 92 1.10 12.32 8.92
CA MET A 92 1.73 11.75 10.10
C MET A 92 3.23 12.06 10.10
N ASP A 93 3.72 12.43 11.28
CA ASP A 93 5.14 12.58 11.55
C ASP A 93 5.74 11.23 11.94
N TYR A 94 6.15 10.45 10.93
CA TYR A 94 6.77 9.14 11.15
C TYR A 94 8.02 9.21 12.02
N ALA A 95 8.74 10.35 12.04
CA ALA A 95 9.95 10.52 12.82
C ALA A 95 9.66 10.61 14.33
N ASN A 96 8.48 11.09 14.70
CA ASN A 96 8.04 11.20 16.11
C ASN A 96 7.14 10.05 16.57
N LEU A 97 6.79 9.10 15.71
CA LEU A 97 6.05 7.91 16.13
C LEU A 97 6.87 7.07 17.14
N PRO A 98 6.23 6.48 18.17
CA PRO A 98 6.90 5.62 19.13
C PRO A 98 7.43 4.34 18.46
N SER A 99 8.52 3.78 19.02
CA SER A 99 9.06 2.50 18.57
C SER A 99 8.48 1.32 19.38
N PRO A 100 8.38 0.11 18.79
CA PRO A 100 8.62 -0.20 17.38
C PRO A 100 7.54 0.37 16.46
N ARG A 101 7.92 0.90 15.29
CA ARG A 101 6.95 1.30 14.26
C ARG A 101 6.59 0.10 13.40
N ALA A 102 5.31 -0.05 13.09
CA ALA A 102 4.86 -0.92 12.03
C ALA A 102 4.33 -0.06 10.88
N LEU A 103 4.80 -0.33 9.66
CA LEU A 103 4.44 0.42 8.45
C LEU A 103 3.96 -0.56 7.38
N ALA A 104 2.87 -0.26 6.71
CA ALA A 104 2.38 -1.04 5.58
C ALA A 104 2.84 -0.43 4.25
N THR A 105 3.06 -1.24 3.23
CA THR A 105 3.40 -0.75 1.89
C THR A 105 2.98 -1.69 0.77
N HIS A 106 2.59 -1.09 -0.34
CA HIS A 106 2.35 -1.70 -1.64
C HIS A 106 3.45 -1.37 -2.66
N LEU A 107 4.47 -0.62 -2.25
CA LEU A 107 5.57 -0.26 -3.14
C LEU A 107 6.28 -1.52 -3.67
N PRO A 108 6.58 -1.56 -4.98
CA PRO A 108 7.44 -2.61 -5.50
C PRO A 108 8.85 -2.47 -4.89
N TYR A 109 9.59 -3.59 -4.86
CA TYR A 109 10.91 -3.66 -4.22
C TYR A 109 11.89 -2.55 -4.65
N TYR A 110 11.81 -2.07 -5.88
CA TYR A 110 12.71 -1.03 -6.39
C TYR A 110 12.30 0.41 -6.00
N LEU A 111 11.12 0.61 -5.38
CA LEU A 111 10.63 1.90 -4.90
C LEU A 111 10.54 2.02 -3.38
N VAL A 112 10.71 0.93 -2.63
CA VAL A 112 10.81 1.00 -1.15
C VAL A 112 12.07 1.78 -0.73
N PRO A 113 12.17 2.31 0.50
CA PRO A 113 13.33 3.08 0.94
C PRO A 113 14.67 2.35 0.75
N ARG A 114 15.74 3.09 0.46
CA ARG A 114 17.08 2.54 0.20
C ARG A 114 17.55 1.58 1.28
N ASP A 115 17.34 1.96 2.53
CA ASP A 115 17.77 1.18 3.69
C ASP A 115 16.99 -0.14 3.82
N LEU A 116 15.70 -0.16 3.44
CA LEU A 116 14.90 -1.38 3.43
C LEU A 116 15.41 -2.37 2.37
N ARG A 117 15.80 -1.85 1.20
CA ARG A 117 16.43 -2.67 0.14
C ARG A 117 17.77 -3.26 0.60
N ASN A 118 18.49 -2.54 1.46
CA ASN A 118 19.75 -2.96 2.08
C ASN A 118 19.57 -3.84 3.33
N LYS A 119 18.37 -4.42 3.53
CA LYS A 119 18.02 -5.34 4.63
C LYS A 119 18.12 -4.72 6.02
N ARG A 120 17.87 -3.42 6.13
CA ARG A 120 17.65 -2.73 7.41
C ARG A 120 16.17 -2.85 7.75
N ALA A 121 15.86 -3.43 8.93
CA ALA A 121 14.53 -3.79 9.43
C ALA A 121 13.93 -5.12 8.95
N ARG A 122 12.82 -5.51 9.61
CA ARG A 122 12.11 -6.78 9.38
C ARG A 122 11.00 -6.56 8.36
N VAL A 123 10.82 -7.51 7.44
CA VAL A 123 9.76 -7.46 6.43
C VAL A 123 8.85 -8.67 6.58
N ILE A 124 7.55 -8.43 6.72
CA ILE A 124 6.50 -9.43 6.60
C ILE A 124 5.88 -9.25 5.21
N TYR A 125 6.08 -10.23 4.33
CA TYR A 125 5.47 -10.21 3.01
C TYR A 125 4.25 -11.13 2.95
N VAL A 126 3.11 -10.63 2.47
CA VAL A 126 1.90 -11.45 2.29
C VAL A 126 1.53 -11.52 0.82
N SER A 127 1.52 -12.74 0.29
CA SER A 127 1.09 -13.06 -1.06
C SER A 127 -0.25 -13.79 -1.07
N ARG A 128 -1.04 -13.57 -2.11
CA ARG A 128 -2.28 -14.31 -2.39
C ARG A 128 -2.27 -14.79 -3.83
N ASN A 129 -3.00 -15.87 -4.12
CA ASN A 129 -3.19 -16.36 -5.48
C ASN A 129 -3.67 -15.20 -6.40
N PRO A 130 -3.00 -14.94 -7.54
CA PRO A 130 -3.31 -13.79 -8.38
C PRO A 130 -4.73 -13.81 -8.97
N LYS A 131 -5.33 -15.00 -9.14
CA LYS A 131 -6.73 -15.11 -9.59
C LYS A 131 -7.70 -14.53 -8.56
N ASP A 132 -7.47 -14.84 -7.28
CA ASP A 132 -8.29 -14.31 -6.18
C ASP A 132 -8.03 -12.83 -5.93
N VAL A 133 -6.78 -12.40 -6.09
CA VAL A 133 -6.40 -10.98 -6.01
C VAL A 133 -7.17 -10.19 -7.05
N MET A 134 -7.16 -10.62 -8.31
CA MET A 134 -7.84 -9.93 -9.42
C MET A 134 -9.35 -9.81 -9.18
N VAL A 135 -10.02 -10.88 -8.76
CA VAL A 135 -11.45 -10.84 -8.41
C VAL A 135 -11.69 -9.87 -7.25
N SER A 136 -10.87 -9.94 -6.19
CA SER A 136 -11.00 -9.01 -5.06
C SER A 136 -10.73 -7.56 -5.45
N TYR A 137 -9.81 -7.31 -6.38
CA TYR A 137 -9.48 -5.99 -6.89
C TYR A 137 -10.65 -5.41 -7.70
N TYR A 138 -11.27 -6.21 -8.57
CA TYR A 138 -12.43 -5.80 -9.35
C TYR A 138 -13.61 -5.35 -8.47
N HIS A 139 -13.91 -6.10 -7.41
CA HIS A 139 -14.95 -5.67 -6.49
C HIS A 139 -14.53 -4.44 -5.69
N PHE A 140 -13.27 -4.35 -5.28
CA PHE A 140 -12.75 -3.20 -4.55
C PHE A 140 -12.78 -1.91 -5.35
N SER A 141 -12.42 -1.94 -6.64
CA SER A 141 -12.42 -0.75 -7.51
C SER A 141 -13.80 -0.16 -7.71
N LYS A 142 -14.87 -0.95 -7.56
CA LYS A 142 -16.26 -0.45 -7.61
C LYS A 142 -16.69 0.33 -6.36
N TYR A 143 -16.05 0.06 -5.22
CA TYR A 143 -16.37 0.74 -3.96
C TYR A 143 -15.49 1.95 -3.70
N MET A 144 -14.26 1.96 -4.24
CA MET A 144 -13.30 3.03 -4.00
C MET A 144 -13.48 4.16 -5.01
N THR A 145 -14.02 5.29 -4.56
CA THR A 145 -14.26 6.48 -5.40
C THR A 145 -12.98 7.16 -5.91
N VAL A 146 -11.83 6.83 -5.34
CA VAL A 146 -10.51 7.31 -5.77
C VAL A 146 -9.92 6.49 -6.91
N LEU A 147 -10.52 5.34 -7.24
CA LEU A 147 -10.10 4.50 -8.37
C LEU A 147 -11.04 4.72 -9.56
N GLU A 148 -10.50 4.52 -10.76
CA GLU A 148 -11.30 4.46 -11.98
C GLU A 148 -12.29 3.29 -11.86
N GLU A 149 -13.58 3.56 -12.05
CA GLU A 149 -14.57 2.50 -12.16
C GLU A 149 -14.33 1.73 -13.47
N ILE A 150 -13.98 0.46 -13.35
CA ILE A 150 -13.83 -0.45 -14.49
C ILE A 150 -15.07 -1.35 -14.53
N PRO A 151 -16.08 -1.06 -15.38
CA PRO A 151 -17.35 -1.77 -15.35
C PRO A 151 -17.22 -3.22 -15.84
N ASP A 152 -16.32 -3.46 -16.79
CA ASP A 152 -16.11 -4.77 -17.41
C ASP A 152 -14.95 -5.54 -16.75
N PHE A 153 -15.24 -6.76 -16.28
CA PHE A 153 -14.24 -7.63 -15.66
C PHE A 153 -13.14 -8.05 -16.64
N ASN A 154 -13.48 -8.29 -17.91
CA ASN A 154 -12.49 -8.71 -18.91
C ASN A 154 -11.46 -7.60 -19.16
N LEU A 155 -11.91 -6.35 -19.25
CA LEU A 155 -11.02 -5.21 -19.33
C LEU A 155 -10.09 -5.10 -18.12
N LEU A 156 -10.61 -5.27 -16.89
CA LEU A 156 -9.77 -5.29 -15.70
C LEU A 156 -8.76 -6.43 -15.74
N MET A 157 -9.15 -7.63 -16.19
CA MET A 157 -8.25 -8.76 -16.33
C MET A 157 -7.12 -8.46 -17.32
N GLU A 158 -7.43 -7.91 -18.49
CA GLU A 158 -6.42 -7.52 -19.48
C GLU A 158 -5.45 -6.47 -18.93
N ARG A 159 -5.96 -5.44 -18.24
CA ARG A 159 -5.12 -4.42 -17.58
C ARG A 159 -4.25 -5.02 -16.47
N PHE A 160 -4.83 -5.85 -15.61
CA PHE A 160 -4.12 -6.54 -14.52
C PHE A 160 -2.97 -7.40 -15.04
N LEU A 161 -3.20 -8.20 -16.08
CA LEU A 161 -2.17 -9.01 -16.72
C LEU A 161 -1.08 -8.17 -17.41
N ALA A 162 -1.43 -6.97 -17.88
CA ALA A 162 -0.50 -6.00 -18.45
C ALA A 162 0.22 -5.14 -17.40
N GLY A 163 -0.10 -5.27 -16.11
CA GLY A 163 0.46 -4.45 -15.03
C GLY A 163 -0.03 -2.99 -15.06
N LYS A 164 -1.28 -2.77 -15.48
CA LYS A 164 -1.92 -1.46 -15.60
C LYS A 164 -3.12 -1.32 -14.65
#